data_AF-A0A8T9SYQ0-F1
#
_entry.id   AF-A0A8T9SYQ0-F1
#
_cell.length_a   1.000
_cell.length_b   1.000
_cell.length_c   1.000
_cell.angle_alpha   90.00
_cell.angle_beta   90.00
_cell.angle_gamma   90.00
#
_symmetry.space_group_name_H-M   'P 1'
#
loop_
_entity.id
_entity.type
_entity.pdbx_description
1 polymer ?
#
loop_
_entity_poly.entity_id
_entity_poly.type
_entity_poly.pdbx_seq_one_letter_code
_entity_poly.pdbx_strand_id
1 'polypeptide(L)'
;MATEKQGLIYAKIAAVMSEVGHIGKNRENQQQRYSFRGIDDAFNALHEPLAKNGVFYTNTVLAHHAGPVPTKSGGQMMHVTITVRYTFFCEDGSFITSEARGEAMDSGTKQRAKRSPTR
;
A
#
# COMPACT_ATOMS: atom_id res chain seq x y z
N MET A 1 -13.91 41.89 2.03
CA MET A 1 -14.08 40.42 2.05
C MET A 1 -12.71 39.82 1.85
N ALA A 2 -12.19 39.04 2.81
CA ALA A 2 -10.90 38.39 2.65
C ALA A 2 -11.09 37.21 1.69
N THR A 3 -10.34 37.20 0.58
CA THR A 3 -10.31 36.06 -0.34
C THR A 3 -9.69 34.89 0.43
N GLU A 4 -10.45 33.82 0.68
CA GLU A 4 -9.89 32.58 1.20
C GLU A 4 -8.82 32.10 0.23
N LYS A 5 -7.57 32.10 0.67
CA LYS A 5 -6.45 31.61 -0.11
C LYS A 5 -6.54 30.08 -0.10
N GLN A 6 -6.94 29.48 -1.22
CA GLN A 6 -6.91 28.04 -1.39
C GLN A 6 -5.51 27.52 -1.05
N GLY A 7 -5.43 26.55 -0.13
CA GLY A 7 -4.16 25.95 0.28
C GLY A 7 -3.39 25.35 -0.90
N LEU A 8 -2.06 25.41 -0.85
CA LEU A 8 -1.15 25.01 -1.92
C LEU A 8 -1.20 23.51 -2.26
N ILE A 9 -1.72 22.67 -1.35
CA ILE A 9 -1.70 21.21 -1.49
C ILE A 9 -2.33 20.72 -2.80
N TYR A 10 -3.45 21.30 -3.23
CA TYR A 10 -4.12 20.86 -4.46
C TYR A 10 -3.28 21.14 -5.71
N ALA A 11 -2.67 22.33 -5.79
CA ALA A 11 -1.80 22.70 -6.90
C ALA A 11 -0.53 21.84 -6.92
N LYS A 12 0.09 21.59 -5.75
CA LYS A 12 1.28 20.75 -5.64
C LYS A 12 1.00 19.29 -5.97
N ILE A 13 -0.13 18.73 -5.55
CA ILE A 13 -0.52 17.36 -5.92
C ILE A 13 -0.74 17.24 -7.43
N ALA A 14 -1.36 18.24 -8.08
CA ALA A 14 -1.49 18.25 -9.54
C ALA A 14 -0.12 18.28 -10.24
N ALA A 15 0.83 19.07 -9.73
CA ALA A 15 2.20 19.10 -10.25
C ALA A 15 2.92 17.75 -10.07
N VAL A 16 2.85 17.15 -8.87
CA VAL A 16 3.37 15.80 -8.60
C VAL A 16 2.80 14.78 -9.60
N MET A 17 1.49 14.78 -9.80
CA MET A 17 0.83 13.85 -10.74
C MET A 17 1.26 14.04 -12.19
N SER A 18 1.68 15.24 -12.59
CA SER A 18 2.23 15.50 -13.93
C SER A 18 3.64 14.93 -14.12
N GLU A 19 4.39 14.77 -13.04
CA GLU A 19 5.75 14.21 -13.03
C GLU A 19 5.75 12.69 -12.82
N VAL A 20 4.79 12.16 -12.07
CA VAL A 20 4.67 10.72 -11.82
C VAL A 20 4.27 10.01 -13.11
N GLY A 21 5.25 9.35 -13.73
CA GLY A 21 5.04 8.52 -14.90
C GLY A 21 4.26 7.23 -14.60
N HIS A 22 3.96 6.46 -15.65
CA HIS A 22 3.37 5.14 -15.50
C HIS A 22 4.31 4.22 -14.72
N ILE A 23 3.90 3.83 -13.52
CA ILE A 23 4.59 2.79 -12.77
C ILE A 23 4.18 1.45 -13.40
N GLY A 24 5.12 0.63 -13.87
CA GLY A 24 4.86 -0.66 -14.50
C GLY A 24 4.58 -1.79 -13.50
N LYS A 25 4.12 -2.95 -13.97
CA LYS A 25 4.05 -4.20 -13.17
C LYS A 25 5.25 -5.06 -13.55
N ASN A 26 6.41 -4.76 -12.97
CA ASN A 26 7.69 -5.31 -13.42
C ASN A 26 8.10 -6.60 -12.68
N ARG A 27 7.31 -7.05 -11.70
CA ARG A 27 7.58 -8.29 -10.96
C ARG A 27 6.54 -9.34 -11.32
N GLU A 28 6.95 -10.61 -11.34
CA GLU A 28 6.05 -11.73 -11.58
C GLU A 28 6.15 -12.73 -10.42
N ASN A 29 5.02 -13.16 -9.90
CA ASN A 29 4.97 -14.29 -8.99
C ASN A 29 5.01 -15.58 -9.82
N GLN A 30 6.16 -16.26 -9.85
CA GLN A 30 6.36 -17.46 -10.68
C GLN A 30 5.44 -18.63 -10.29
N GLN A 31 4.99 -18.70 -9.04
CA GLN A 31 4.14 -19.80 -8.55
C GLN A 31 2.70 -19.69 -9.06
N GLN A 32 2.19 -18.45 -9.21
CA GLN A 32 0.82 -18.18 -9.63
C GLN A 32 0.72 -17.43 -10.98
N ARG A 33 1.87 -17.13 -11.61
CA ARG A 33 2.05 -16.46 -12.90
C ARG A 33 1.23 -15.17 -13.03
N TYR A 34 1.25 -14.32 -12.00
CA TYR A 34 0.67 -12.98 -12.09
C TYR A 34 1.74 -11.90 -11.91
N SER A 35 1.60 -10.82 -12.67
CA SER A 35 2.48 -9.65 -12.56
C SER A 35 1.98 -8.68 -11.49
N PHE A 36 2.90 -8.17 -10.67
CA PHE A 36 2.64 -7.24 -9.60
C PHE A 36 3.67 -6.11 -9.57
N ARG A 37 3.39 -5.11 -8.73
CA ARG A 37 4.28 -4.00 -8.44
C ARG A 37 4.73 -4.13 -7.00
N GLY A 38 6.03 -4.06 -6.75
CA GLY A 38 6.54 -3.99 -5.40
C GLY A 38 6.11 -2.68 -4.75
N ILE A 39 5.84 -2.72 -3.45
CA ILE A 39 5.55 -1.50 -2.69
C ILE A 39 6.72 -0.51 -2.75
N ASP A 40 7.96 -1.02 -2.75
CA ASP A 40 9.18 -0.23 -2.92
C ASP A 40 9.24 0.45 -4.29
N ASP A 41 8.80 -0.24 -5.35
CA ASP A 41 8.77 0.32 -6.71
C ASP A 41 7.81 1.53 -6.78
N ALA A 42 6.69 1.46 -6.05
CA ALA A 42 5.75 2.57 -5.95
C ALA A 42 6.30 3.73 -5.13
N PHE A 43 6.91 3.46 -3.96
CA PHE A 43 7.50 4.51 -3.12
C PHE A 43 8.67 5.22 -3.81
N ASN A 44 9.54 4.49 -4.51
CA ASN A 44 10.65 5.08 -5.24
C ASN A 44 10.16 6.00 -6.38
N ALA A 45 9.11 5.60 -7.10
CA ALA A 45 8.55 6.42 -8.17
C ALA A 45 7.88 7.70 -7.65
N LEU A 46 7.34 7.69 -6.42
CA LEU A 46 6.67 8.84 -5.81
C LEU A 46 7.63 9.76 -5.05
N HIS A 47 8.74 9.23 -4.53
CA HIS A 47 9.65 9.95 -3.64
C HIS A 47 10.22 11.22 -4.28
N GLU A 48 10.78 11.12 -5.49
CA GLU A 48 11.40 12.26 -6.17
C GLU A 48 10.37 13.35 -6.55
N PRO A 49 9.24 13.05 -7.21
CA PRO A 49 8.22 14.05 -7.52
C PRO A 49 7.64 14.75 -6.28
N LEU A 50 7.37 14.00 -5.20
CA LEU A 50 6.87 14.56 -3.95
C LEU A 50 7.88 15.52 -3.32
N ALA A 51 9.15 15.10 -3.23
CA ALA A 51 10.22 15.92 -2.67
C ALA A 51 10.44 17.21 -3.47
N LYS A 52 10.49 17.12 -4.81
CA LYS A 52 10.64 18.29 -5.71
C LYS A 52 9.53 19.32 -5.51
N ASN A 53 8.31 18.87 -5.28
CA ASN A 53 7.15 19.73 -5.09
C ASN A 53 6.95 20.18 -3.62
N GLY A 54 7.82 19.76 -2.69
CA GLY A 54 7.72 20.10 -1.28
C GLY A 54 6.48 19.50 -0.61
N VAL A 55 6.12 18.27 -1.01
CA VAL A 55 5.02 17.50 -0.41
C VAL A 55 5.62 16.34 0.36
N PHE A 56 5.22 16.19 1.62
CA PHE A 56 5.51 14.99 2.41
C PHE A 56 4.21 14.29 2.80
N TYR A 57 4.30 13.05 3.26
CA TYR A 57 3.13 12.33 3.74
C TYR A 57 3.40 11.56 5.02
N THR A 58 2.33 11.27 5.74
CA THR A 58 2.30 10.34 6.88
C THR A 58 1.21 9.31 6.63
N ASN A 59 1.25 8.21 7.38
CA ASN A 59 0.24 7.16 7.30
C ASN A 59 -0.30 6.78 8.68
N THR A 60 -1.56 6.36 8.71
CA THR A 60 -2.24 5.86 9.90
C THR A 60 -2.96 4.57 9.56
N VAL A 61 -2.72 3.51 10.32
CA VAL A 61 -3.46 2.25 10.18
C VAL A 61 -4.82 2.44 10.84
N LEU A 62 -5.88 2.37 10.04
CA LEU A 62 -7.26 2.51 10.49
C LEU A 62 -7.87 1.17 10.92
N ALA A 63 -7.54 0.10 10.20
CA ALA A 63 -8.00 -1.24 10.50
C ALA A 63 -6.94 -2.26 10.09
N HIS A 64 -6.80 -3.31 10.88
CA HIS A 64 -5.91 -4.43 10.57
C HIS A 64 -6.57 -5.72 11.09
N HIS A 65 -6.77 -6.67 10.19
CA HIS A 65 -7.24 -8.00 10.52
C HIS A 65 -6.27 -9.02 9.90
N ALA A 66 -5.80 -9.95 10.72
CA ALA A 66 -5.00 -11.09 10.29
C ALA A 66 -5.56 -12.35 10.95
N GLY A 67 -5.94 -13.33 10.15
CA GLY A 67 -6.53 -14.56 10.69
C GLY A 67 -6.49 -15.74 9.72
N PRO A 68 -6.58 -16.98 10.25
CA PRO A 68 -6.66 -18.17 9.43
C PRO A 68 -8.07 -18.28 8.81
N VAL A 69 -8.11 -18.58 7.51
CA VAL A 69 -9.33 -18.84 6.73
C VAL A 69 -9.24 -20.26 6.16
N PRO A 70 -10.31 -21.08 6.27
CA PRO A 70 -10.29 -22.44 5.76
C PRO A 70 -10.21 -22.47 4.22
N THR A 71 -9.41 -23.38 3.67
CA THR A 71 -9.32 -23.62 2.23
C THR A 71 -10.30 -24.70 1.80
N LYS A 72 -10.67 -24.70 0.50
CA LYS A 72 -11.49 -25.77 -0.10
C LYS A 72 -10.82 -27.16 -0.02
N SER A 73 -9.50 -27.21 0.14
CA SER A 73 -8.72 -28.44 0.30
C SER A 73 -8.57 -28.91 1.75
N GLY A 74 -9.23 -28.26 2.71
CA GLY A 74 -9.19 -28.63 4.14
C GLY A 74 -7.97 -28.10 4.90
N GLY A 75 -7.18 -27.21 4.29
CA GLY A 75 -6.08 -26.51 4.95
C GLY A 75 -6.51 -25.17 5.57
N GLN A 76 -5.56 -24.46 6.16
CA GLN A 76 -5.73 -23.07 6.60
C GLN A 76 -4.85 -22.14 5.76
N MET A 77 -5.38 -20.97 5.44
CA MET A 77 -4.70 -19.90 4.72
C MET A 77 -4.68 -18.66 5.60
N MET A 78 -3.56 -17.95 5.66
CA MET A 78 -3.54 -16.68 6.37
C MET A 78 -4.12 -15.60 5.48
N HIS A 79 -5.15 -14.90 5.97
CA HIS A 79 -5.75 -13.77 5.31
C HIS A 79 -5.49 -12.50 6.12
N VAL A 80 -4.90 -11.52 5.47
CA VAL A 80 -4.60 -10.22 6.06
C VAL A 80 -5.33 -9.15 5.26
N THR A 81 -6.07 -8.29 5.96
CA THR A 81 -6.63 -7.07 5.41
C THR A 81 -6.17 -5.88 6.24
N ILE A 82 -5.79 -4.81 5.57
CA ILE A 82 -5.35 -3.58 6.21
C ILE A 82 -6.03 -2.38 5.54
N THR A 83 -6.42 -1.40 6.33
CA THR A 83 -6.88 -0.09 5.85
C THR A 83 -5.94 0.95 6.38
N VAL A 84 -5.37 1.74 5.47
CA VAL A 84 -4.38 2.78 5.79
C VAL A 84 -4.87 4.10 5.24
N ARG A 85 -4.85 5.14 6.08
CA ARG A 85 -5.01 6.53 5.66
C ARG A 85 -3.63 7.13 5.42
N TYR A 86 -3.45 7.73 4.26
CA TYR A 86 -2.31 8.57 3.93
C TYR A 86 -2.74 10.04 4.04
N THR A 87 -1.93 10.86 4.70
CA THR A 87 -2.15 12.31 4.77
C THR A 87 -0.95 13.00 4.13
N PHE A 88 -1.21 13.76 3.07
CA PHE A 88 -0.21 14.53 2.33
C PHE A 88 -0.25 15.97 2.79
N PHE A 89 0.91 16.53 3.11
CA PHE A 89 1.07 17.86 3.66
C PHE A 89 1.95 18.72 2.76
N CYS A 90 1.72 20.03 2.85
CA CYS A 90 2.50 21.07 2.20
C CYS A 90 3.03 22.07 3.23
N GLU A 91 4.07 22.83 2.87
CA GLU A 91 4.74 23.85 3.69
C GLU A 91 3.81 24.94 4.25
N ASP A 92 2.68 25.21 3.62
CA ASP A 92 1.67 26.18 4.08
C ASP A 92 0.69 25.58 5.11
N GLY A 93 0.90 24.33 5.52
CA GLY A 93 0.05 23.60 6.45
C GLY A 93 -1.21 22.99 5.82
N SER A 94 -1.46 23.23 4.53
CA SER A 94 -2.58 22.59 3.83
C SER A 94 -2.31 21.10 3.60
N PHE A 95 -3.37 20.29 3.63
CA PHE A 95 -3.25 18.84 3.51
C PHE A 95 -4.44 18.20 2.81
N ILE A 96 -4.23 16.98 2.31
CA ILE A 96 -5.29 16.09 1.82
C ILE A 96 -5.10 14.69 2.40
N THR A 97 -6.18 13.93 2.49
CA THR A 97 -6.15 12.54 2.95
C THR A 97 -6.64 11.59 1.86
N SER A 98 -6.03 10.41 1.79
CA SER A 98 -6.46 9.30 0.94
C SER A 98 -6.49 8.01 1.76
N GLU A 99 -7.48 7.16 1.55
CA GLU A 99 -7.60 5.89 2.25
C GLU A 99 -7.46 4.73 1.26
N ALA A 100 -6.60 3.77 1.60
CA ALA A 100 -6.34 2.60 0.79
C ALA A 100 -6.58 1.33 1.61
N ARG A 101 -7.23 0.34 0.99
CA ARG A 101 -7.41 -0.99 1.55
C ARG A 101 -6.48 -1.97 0.83
N GLY A 102 -5.62 -2.63 1.60
CA GLY A 102 -4.76 -3.72 1.15
C GLY A 102 -5.31 -5.07 1.59
N GLU A 103 -5.11 -6.07 0.76
CA GLU A 103 -5.46 -7.46 1.05
C GLU A 103 -4.31 -8.37 0.61
N ALA A 104 -3.98 -9.34 1.47
CA ALA A 104 -3.00 -10.37 1.17
C ALA A 104 -3.51 -11.73 1.67
N MET A 105 -3.30 -12.75 0.84
CA MET A 105 -3.57 -14.14 1.16
C MET A 105 -2.28 -14.93 1.01
N ASP A 106 -1.84 -15.58 2.08
CA ASP A 106 -0.70 -16.47 2.07
C ASP A 106 -1.16 -17.90 2.34
N SER A 107 -1.09 -18.73 1.29
CA SER A 107 -1.39 -20.15 1.33
C SER A 107 -0.15 -21.01 1.64
N GLY A 108 0.92 -20.41 2.17
CA GLY A 108 2.18 -21.05 2.50
C GLY A 108 1.99 -22.32 3.32
N THR A 109 1.94 -23.46 2.63
CA THR A 109 2.02 -24.79 3.24
C THR A 109 3.40 -24.95 3.87
N LYS A 110 3.54 -24.58 5.14
CA LYS A 110 4.70 -24.90 5.98
C LYS A 110 4.32 -25.44 7.36
N GLN A 111 3.23 -26.21 7.44
CA GLN A 111 3.02 -27.15 8.53
C GLN A 111 2.46 -28.48 8.00
N ARG A 112 3.28 -29.23 7.27
CA ARG A 112 3.27 -30.68 7.53
C ARG A 112 3.98 -30.84 8.86
N ALA A 113 3.22 -30.85 9.95
CA ALA A 113 3.71 -31.46 11.16
C ALA A 113 4.06 -32.91 10.78
N LYS A 114 5.36 -33.19 10.58
CA LYS A 114 5.87 -34.56 10.60
C LYS A 114 5.72 -35.02 12.04
N ARG A 115 4.51 -35.45 12.41
CA ARG A 115 4.29 -36.18 13.65
C ARG A 115 5.00 -37.52 13.46
N SER A 116 6.19 -37.63 14.04
CA SER A 116 6.83 -38.93 14.24
C SER A 116 5.80 -39.83 14.93
N PRO A 117 5.55 -41.05 14.45
CA PRO A 117 4.77 -42.01 15.22
C PRO A 117 5.63 -42.38 16.42
N THR A 118 5.35 -41.78 17.58
CA THR A 118 5.82 -42.33 18.85
C THR A 118 5.17 -43.70 19.01
N ARG A 119 6.02 -44.72 18.99
CA ARG A 119 5.74 -46.05 19.52
C ARG A 119 6.55 -46.19 20.80
#